data_AF-A0A2M8X3C5-F1
#
_entry.id   AF-A0A2M8X3C5-F1
#
_cell.length_a   1.000
_cell.length_b   1.000
_cell.length_c   1.000
_cell.angle_alpha   90.00
_cell.angle_beta   90.00
_cell.angle_gamma   90.00
#
_symmetry.space_group_name_H-M   'P 1'
#
loop_
_entity.id
_entity.type
_entity.pdbx_description
1 polymer ?
#
loop_
_entity_poly.entity_id
_entity_poly.type
_entity_poly.pdbx_seq_one_letter_code
_entity_poly.pdbx_strand_id
1 'polypeptide(L)'
;MSKASTITRFRSLESLARKFRKDLKGIQKRKKTLQRKGTTAVAENDFVLVFAHNGVGKTRLSMEFKNLGKNEEKRDTLYFNAFTEDLFDWDNDLDEDKDRRIKFKAESHFFDGLDGMGIEDQVRPLLHQYVDFDFRINYAAAEIRFFRNVTTSGIRRRLEDIKISRGEENIFIWCFFLAILQLAIEADKGQPYDWVKYVYIDDPISSLDEQNTIAVAAGLGSLLKREDNKLKVVVSTHHGLFFNVMFNELKGKRSPESNVDIKKKAYILHRLNEAQTYTLEDTSESPFLHHVAALEELRAVAKSGKISQYHFNSLRSILEKTAIFFGRQHISTCFEGLPKKALYARFLNVRSHAKYSVFESESITATDKKMFREILHVFLNRYAFRLTAVAGSQKPTVAPLPATV
;
A
#
# COMPACT_ATOMS: atom_id res chain seq x y z
N MET A 1 5.54 13.89 25.10
CA MET A 1 6.06 14.69 23.97
C MET A 1 6.43 13.73 22.84
N SER A 2 5.72 13.74 21.71
CA SER A 2 6.08 12.92 20.54
C SER A 2 7.44 13.38 20.00
N LYS A 3 8.39 12.46 19.78
CA LYS A 3 9.65 12.77 19.09
C LYS A 3 9.34 13.47 17.76
N ALA A 4 10.10 14.51 17.42
CA ALA A 4 10.01 15.14 16.10
C ALA A 4 10.31 14.10 15.01
N SER A 5 9.52 14.09 13.93
CA SER A 5 9.75 13.18 12.82
C SER A 5 11.11 13.46 12.18
N THR A 6 11.85 12.39 11.89
CA THR A 6 13.18 12.50 11.29
C THR A 6 13.06 12.34 9.79
N ILE A 7 13.42 13.39 9.05
CA ILE A 7 13.37 13.43 7.60
C ILE A 7 14.75 13.18 7.02
N THR A 8 14.88 12.17 6.15
CA THR A 8 16.14 11.82 5.46
C THR A 8 15.96 11.92 3.95
N ARG A 9 16.96 12.45 3.25
CA ARG A 9 16.94 12.58 1.77
C ARG A 9 17.81 11.52 1.11
N PHE A 10 17.33 11.02 -0.03
CA PHE A 10 17.97 9.98 -0.83
C PHE A 10 18.05 10.41 -2.30
N ARG A 11 19.12 10.03 -2.99
CA ARG A 11 19.37 10.40 -4.39
C ARG A 11 18.91 9.34 -5.39
N SER A 12 18.57 8.14 -4.93
CA SER A 12 18.11 7.03 -5.77
C SER A 12 17.23 6.05 -5.00
N LEU A 13 16.40 5.28 -5.72
CA LEU A 13 15.63 4.17 -5.15
C LEU A 13 16.54 3.06 -4.61
N GLU A 14 17.66 2.80 -5.27
CA GLU A 14 18.67 1.87 -4.78
C GLU A 14 19.18 2.26 -3.38
N SER A 15 19.45 3.56 -3.16
CA SER A 15 19.89 4.04 -1.84
C SER A 15 18.80 3.91 -0.75
N LEU A 16 17.53 4.03 -1.12
CA LEU A 16 16.39 3.74 -0.24
C LEU A 16 16.28 2.23 0.05
N ALA A 17 16.40 1.39 -0.97
CA ALA A 17 16.37 -0.06 -0.80
C ALA A 17 17.50 -0.55 0.13
N ARG A 18 18.71 0.02 0.00
CA ARG A 18 19.83 -0.22 0.92
C ARG A 18 19.50 0.22 2.35
N LYS A 19 18.80 1.35 2.52
CA LYS A 19 18.32 1.82 3.83
C LYS A 19 17.34 0.81 4.45
N PHE A 20 16.36 0.32 3.69
CA PHE A 20 15.40 -0.68 4.20
C PHE A 20 16.09 -2.00 4.57
N ARG A 21 16.99 -2.52 3.73
CA ARG A 21 17.79 -3.71 4.09
C ARG A 21 18.60 -3.48 5.38
N LYS A 22 19.14 -2.28 5.57
CA LYS A 22 19.87 -1.89 6.79
C LYS A 22 18.96 -1.82 8.01
N ASP A 23 17.74 -1.31 7.89
CA ASP A 23 16.77 -1.28 8.99
C ASP A 23 16.31 -2.68 9.38
N LEU A 24 16.16 -3.58 8.40
CA LEU A 24 15.79 -4.97 8.63
C LEU A 24 16.91 -5.83 9.21
N LYS A 25 18.17 -5.65 8.77
CA LYS A 25 19.34 -6.40 9.27
C LYS A 25 19.89 -5.84 10.58
N GLY A 26 19.66 -4.56 10.86
CA GLY A 26 20.42 -3.81 11.86
C GLY A 26 21.90 -3.64 11.47
N ILE A 27 22.59 -2.75 12.18
CA ILE A 27 24.04 -2.56 12.08
C ILE A 27 24.61 -2.39 13.48
N GLN A 28 25.66 -3.16 13.78
CA GLN A 28 26.43 -2.99 15.00
C GLN A 28 27.33 -1.74 14.92
N LYS A 29 27.48 -1.04 16.05
CA LYS A 29 28.33 0.15 16.15
C LYS A 29 29.78 -0.24 15.91
N ARG A 30 30.49 0.45 15.00
CA ARG A 30 31.94 0.33 14.84
C ARG A 30 32.62 1.66 15.13
N LYS A 31 33.67 1.62 15.96
CA LYS A 31 34.49 2.81 16.24
C LYS A 31 35.22 3.26 14.97
N LYS A 32 35.34 4.57 14.80
CA LYS A 32 36.14 5.17 13.73
C LYS A 32 37.61 4.85 13.99
N THR A 33 38.33 4.39 12.97
CA THR A 33 39.78 4.22 12.99
C THR A 33 40.41 5.10 11.90
N LEU A 34 41.74 5.23 11.93
CA LEU A 34 42.51 6.00 10.93
C LEU A 34 42.18 5.59 9.48
N GLN A 35 41.82 4.32 9.24
CA GLN A 35 41.54 3.78 7.91
C GLN A 35 40.04 3.61 7.58
N ARG A 36 39.12 3.73 8.56
CA ARG A 36 37.69 3.47 8.34
C ARG A 36 36.77 4.44 9.09
N LYS A 37 35.77 4.97 8.38
CA LYS A 37 34.67 5.73 8.99
C LYS A 37 33.86 4.82 9.93
N GLY A 38 33.62 5.27 11.16
CA GLY A 38 32.78 4.55 12.12
C GLY A 38 31.32 4.48 11.68
N THR A 39 30.57 3.51 12.20
CA THR A 39 29.14 3.32 11.89
C THR A 39 28.28 3.52 13.13
N THR A 40 27.20 4.30 12.98
CA THR A 40 26.15 4.40 13.99
C THR A 40 25.34 3.11 14.04
N ALA A 41 25.03 2.64 15.25
CA ALA A 41 24.19 1.46 15.44
C ALA A 41 22.80 1.69 14.85
N VAL A 42 22.26 0.67 14.22
CA VAL A 42 20.85 0.61 13.80
C VAL A 42 20.27 -0.67 14.37
N ALA A 43 19.19 -0.54 15.15
CA ALA A 43 18.49 -1.70 15.67
C ALA A 43 17.91 -2.53 14.51
N GLU A 44 17.96 -3.84 14.65
CA GLU A 44 17.30 -4.76 13.73
C GLU A 44 15.78 -4.66 13.90
N ASN A 45 15.05 -4.67 12.78
CA ASN A 45 13.59 -4.66 12.74
C ASN A 45 13.08 -5.88 11.97
N ASP A 46 11.90 -6.36 12.31
CA ASP A 46 11.21 -7.43 11.59
C ASP A 46 10.48 -6.88 10.37
N PHE A 47 9.92 -5.68 10.52
CA PHE A 47 9.05 -5.05 9.52
C PHE A 47 9.46 -3.62 9.18
N VAL A 48 9.30 -3.25 7.91
CA VAL A 48 9.32 -1.87 7.43
C VAL A 48 8.02 -1.58 6.69
N LEU A 49 7.21 -0.68 7.22
CA LEU A 49 5.98 -0.20 6.58
C LEU A 49 6.26 1.13 5.89
N VAL A 50 5.81 1.27 4.65
CA VAL A 50 6.05 2.47 3.84
C VAL A 50 4.74 2.94 3.23
N PHE A 51 4.31 4.14 3.59
CA PHE A 51 3.26 4.83 2.86
C PHE A 51 3.88 5.66 1.74
N ALA A 52 3.41 5.51 0.50
CA ALA A 52 3.77 6.41 -0.59
C ALA A 52 2.65 6.55 -1.62
N HIS A 53 2.39 7.79 -2.03
CA HIS A 53 1.43 8.11 -3.09
C HIS A 53 1.79 7.43 -4.42
N ASN A 54 0.80 7.35 -5.31
CA ASN A 54 1.00 6.83 -6.66
C ASN A 54 2.03 7.69 -7.43
N GLY A 55 2.79 7.05 -8.31
CA GLY A 55 3.85 7.72 -9.09
C GLY A 55 5.18 7.96 -8.36
N VAL A 56 5.26 7.71 -7.04
CA VAL A 56 6.53 7.82 -6.28
C VAL A 56 7.56 6.78 -6.70
N GLY A 57 7.13 5.64 -7.26
CA GLY A 57 8.01 4.59 -7.76
C GLY A 57 8.18 3.38 -6.81
N LYS A 58 7.15 3.05 -6.02
CA LYS A 58 7.15 1.92 -5.09
C LYS A 58 7.49 0.58 -5.76
N THR A 59 6.90 0.31 -6.93
CA THR A 59 7.17 -0.92 -7.70
C THR A 59 8.62 -0.99 -8.17
N ARG A 60 9.22 0.15 -8.55
CA ARG A 60 10.65 0.19 -8.87
C ARG A 60 11.50 -0.01 -7.61
N LEU A 61 11.08 0.55 -6.47
CA LEU A 61 11.76 0.38 -5.20
C LEU A 61 11.78 -1.09 -4.74
N SER A 62 10.69 -1.83 -4.94
CA SER A 62 10.65 -3.27 -4.63
C SER A 62 11.64 -4.06 -5.50
N MET A 63 11.76 -3.70 -6.78
CA MET A 63 12.73 -4.33 -7.68
C MET A 63 14.17 -4.00 -7.32
N GLU A 64 14.48 -2.73 -6.98
CA GLU A 64 15.80 -2.35 -6.45
C GLU A 64 16.13 -3.14 -5.19
N PHE A 65 15.17 -3.28 -4.27
CA PHE A 65 15.35 -4.05 -3.04
C PHE A 65 15.66 -5.52 -3.32
N LYS A 66 14.93 -6.14 -4.25
CA LYS A 66 15.16 -7.52 -4.68
C LYS A 66 16.51 -7.68 -5.38
N ASN A 67 16.90 -6.74 -6.25
CA ASN A 67 18.14 -6.80 -7.00
C ASN A 67 19.38 -6.70 -6.10
N LEU A 68 19.31 -5.99 -4.97
CA LEU A 68 20.40 -5.93 -3.99
C LEU A 68 20.77 -7.29 -3.34
N GLY A 69 19.91 -8.30 -3.48
CA GLY A 69 20.18 -9.66 -3.01
C GLY A 69 20.27 -10.69 -4.12
N LYS A 70 20.24 -10.24 -5.38
CA LYS A 70 20.39 -11.09 -6.57
C LYS A 70 21.86 -11.06 -7.01
N ASN A 71 22.53 -12.20 -6.90
CA ASN A 71 23.79 -12.50 -7.58
C ASN A 71 23.55 -13.64 -8.57
N GLU A 72 24.50 -13.91 -9.48
CA GLU A 72 24.34 -14.85 -10.61
C GLU A 72 23.69 -16.19 -10.25
N GLU A 73 23.96 -16.74 -9.06
CA GLU A 73 23.37 -18.01 -8.59
C GLU A 73 22.49 -17.91 -7.33
N LYS A 74 22.36 -16.72 -6.72
CA LYS A 74 21.73 -16.58 -5.40
C LYS A 74 20.70 -15.46 -5.38
N ARG A 75 19.58 -15.75 -4.72
CA ARG A 75 18.48 -14.82 -4.43
C ARG A 75 18.12 -14.93 -2.97
N ASP A 76 17.59 -13.85 -2.40
CA ASP A 76 17.19 -13.79 -0.99
C ASP A 76 15.83 -13.10 -0.75
N THR A 77 15.16 -12.62 -1.81
CA THR A 77 13.93 -11.81 -1.71
C THR A 77 12.79 -12.42 -2.52
N LEU A 78 11.69 -12.77 -1.84
CA LEU A 78 10.37 -13.00 -2.42
C LEU A 78 9.63 -11.65 -2.55
N TYR A 79 8.85 -11.43 -3.59
CA TYR A 79 8.13 -10.16 -3.75
C TYR A 79 6.73 -10.34 -4.34
N PHE A 80 5.86 -9.39 -4.00
CA PHE A 80 4.55 -9.19 -4.62
C PHE A 80 4.45 -7.76 -5.12
N ASN A 81 4.18 -7.58 -6.41
CA ASN A 81 3.96 -6.31 -7.08
C ASN A 81 3.37 -6.56 -8.48
N ALA A 82 3.22 -5.51 -9.29
CA ALA A 82 2.74 -5.62 -10.68
C ALA A 82 3.50 -6.66 -11.53
N PHE A 83 4.82 -6.83 -11.36
CA PHE A 83 5.57 -7.87 -12.09
C PHE A 83 5.18 -9.30 -11.69
N THR A 84 4.66 -9.48 -10.48
CA THR A 84 4.13 -10.77 -9.99
C THR A 84 2.76 -11.03 -10.58
N GLU A 85 1.92 -9.99 -10.68
CA GLU A 85 0.63 -10.06 -11.36
C GLU A 85 0.82 -10.41 -12.85
N ASP A 86 1.80 -9.79 -13.51
CA ASP A 86 2.16 -10.05 -14.91
C ASP A 86 2.72 -11.48 -15.15
N LEU A 87 2.91 -12.30 -14.11
CA LEU A 87 3.20 -13.72 -14.26
C LEU A 87 1.96 -14.54 -14.65
N PHE A 88 0.77 -13.96 -14.49
CA PHE A 88 -0.51 -14.56 -14.80
C PHE A 88 -1.12 -13.79 -15.98
N ASP A 89 -1.24 -14.45 -17.12
CA ASP A 89 -1.81 -13.89 -18.35
C ASP A 89 -3.23 -14.42 -18.58
N TRP A 90 -4.13 -13.51 -18.91
CA TRP A 90 -5.55 -13.82 -19.07
C TRP A 90 -5.88 -13.92 -20.55
N ASP A 91 -6.19 -15.12 -21.00
CA ASP A 91 -6.53 -15.39 -22.39
C ASP A 91 -8.07 -15.26 -22.54
N ASN A 92 -8.54 -14.03 -22.78
CA ASN A 92 -9.97 -13.70 -22.87
C ASN A 92 -10.60 -14.04 -24.24
N ASP A 93 -9.78 -14.15 -25.29
CA ASP A 93 -10.22 -14.12 -26.69
C ASP A 93 -10.01 -15.47 -27.40
N LEU A 94 -10.07 -16.58 -26.66
CA LEU A 94 -9.92 -17.92 -27.24
C LEU A 94 -11.17 -18.33 -28.04
N ASP A 95 -10.94 -19.11 -29.09
CA ASP A 95 -11.96 -19.54 -30.06
C ASP A 95 -13.25 -20.02 -29.37
N GLU A 96 -14.38 -19.50 -29.85
CA GLU A 96 -15.74 -19.84 -29.41
C GLU A 96 -16.13 -19.51 -27.95
N ASP A 97 -15.39 -18.64 -27.24
CA ASP A 97 -15.81 -18.12 -25.91
C ASP A 97 -15.89 -19.19 -24.79
N LYS A 98 -15.40 -20.40 -25.07
CA LYS A 98 -15.55 -21.61 -24.23
C LYS A 98 -14.32 -21.94 -23.39
N ASP A 99 -13.15 -21.42 -23.74
CA ASP A 99 -11.87 -21.91 -23.21
C ASP A 99 -11.21 -20.91 -22.24
N ARG A 100 -11.94 -20.53 -21.19
CA ARG A 100 -11.54 -19.45 -20.27
C ARG A 100 -10.52 -19.95 -19.25
N ARG A 101 -9.28 -19.45 -19.36
CA ARG A 101 -8.16 -19.87 -18.50
C ARG A 101 -7.15 -18.75 -18.26
N ILE A 102 -6.39 -18.91 -17.18
CA ILE A 102 -5.17 -18.14 -16.93
C ILE A 102 -3.97 -18.98 -17.36
N LYS A 103 -3.09 -18.43 -18.20
CA LYS A 103 -1.76 -18.98 -18.41
C LYS A 103 -0.79 -18.38 -17.41
N PHE A 104 0.15 -19.15 -16.91
CA PHE A 104 1.21 -18.62 -16.05
C PHE A 104 2.59 -18.89 -16.62
N LYS A 105 3.53 -18.01 -16.32
CA LYS A 105 4.92 -18.10 -16.80
C LYS A 105 5.70 -19.13 -16.00
N ALA A 106 5.54 -20.41 -16.33
CA ALA A 106 6.14 -21.54 -15.60
C ALA A 106 7.67 -21.49 -15.50
N GLU A 107 8.35 -20.82 -16.44
CA GLU A 107 9.79 -20.56 -16.42
C GLU A 107 10.21 -19.55 -15.36
N SER A 108 9.26 -18.79 -14.79
CA SER A 108 9.52 -17.89 -13.70
C SER A 108 9.83 -18.68 -12.44
N HIS A 109 10.95 -18.36 -11.82
CA HIS A 109 11.35 -18.93 -10.53
C HIS A 109 10.38 -18.65 -9.35
N PHE A 110 9.29 -17.93 -9.61
CA PHE A 110 8.17 -17.79 -8.69
C PHE A 110 7.41 -19.12 -8.52
N PHE A 111 7.38 -19.99 -9.54
CA PHE A 111 6.66 -21.26 -9.52
C PHE A 111 7.56 -22.48 -9.22
N ASP A 112 8.84 -22.25 -8.91
CA ASP A 112 9.82 -23.31 -8.65
C ASP A 112 9.37 -24.27 -7.54
N GLY A 113 9.27 -25.54 -7.89
CA GLY A 113 8.95 -26.62 -6.94
C GLY A 113 7.46 -26.76 -6.61
N LEU A 114 6.57 -25.95 -7.18
CA LEU A 114 5.13 -26.02 -6.85
C LEU A 114 4.42 -27.29 -7.35
N ASP A 115 4.92 -27.90 -8.42
CA ASP A 115 4.36 -29.15 -8.94
C ASP A 115 4.54 -30.28 -7.91
N GLY A 116 3.44 -30.96 -7.56
CA GLY A 116 3.41 -32.02 -6.57
C GLY A 116 3.40 -31.58 -5.09
N MET A 117 3.48 -30.28 -4.77
CA MET A 117 3.38 -29.77 -3.39
C MET A 117 1.94 -29.57 -2.90
N GLY A 118 0.95 -29.60 -3.80
CA GLY A 118 -0.45 -29.35 -3.44
C GLY A 118 -0.69 -27.91 -2.98
N ILE A 119 -0.07 -26.92 -3.63
CA ILE A 119 -0.25 -25.49 -3.31
C ILE A 119 -1.73 -25.09 -3.35
N GLU A 120 -2.54 -25.78 -4.16
CA GLU A 120 -3.97 -25.55 -4.25
C GLU A 120 -4.68 -25.69 -2.91
N ASP A 121 -4.26 -26.65 -2.07
CA ASP A 121 -4.84 -26.88 -0.75
C ASP A 121 -4.49 -25.77 0.25
N GLN A 122 -3.41 -25.03 0.00
CA GLN A 122 -3.06 -23.82 0.76
C GLN A 122 -3.78 -22.57 0.22
N VAL A 123 -4.00 -22.49 -1.09
CA VAL A 123 -4.67 -21.34 -1.71
C VAL A 123 -6.18 -21.35 -1.45
N ARG A 124 -6.86 -22.50 -1.53
CA ARG A 124 -8.33 -22.61 -1.37
C ARG A 124 -8.85 -21.99 -0.06
N PRO A 125 -8.29 -22.27 1.13
CA PRO A 125 -8.77 -21.68 2.37
C PRO A 125 -8.61 -20.16 2.44
N LEU A 126 -7.60 -19.62 1.75
CA LEU A 126 -7.38 -18.18 1.65
C LEU A 126 -8.38 -17.55 0.67
N LEU A 127 -8.58 -18.18 -0.48
CA LEU A 127 -9.44 -17.71 -1.56
C LEU A 127 -10.92 -17.70 -1.19
N HIS A 128 -11.43 -18.78 -0.59
CA HIS A 128 -12.85 -18.94 -0.25
C HIS A 128 -13.35 -17.96 0.83
N GLN A 129 -12.47 -17.17 1.44
CA GLN A 129 -12.87 -16.06 2.31
C GLN A 129 -13.45 -14.88 1.53
N TYR A 130 -13.16 -14.79 0.23
CA TYR A 130 -13.48 -13.65 -0.61
C TYR A 130 -14.40 -13.99 -1.78
N VAL A 131 -14.37 -15.24 -2.24
CA VAL A 131 -15.04 -15.66 -3.49
C VAL A 131 -15.76 -17.01 -3.33
N ASP A 132 -16.68 -17.29 -4.25
CA ASP A 132 -17.54 -18.48 -4.27
C ASP A 132 -17.25 -19.40 -5.48
N PHE A 133 -16.03 -19.34 -6.02
CA PHE A 133 -15.55 -20.25 -7.06
C PHE A 133 -14.32 -21.02 -6.59
N ASP A 134 -13.96 -22.02 -7.38
CA ASP A 134 -12.83 -22.87 -7.13
C ASP A 134 -11.97 -23.06 -8.39
N PHE A 135 -10.78 -23.66 -8.28
CA PHE A 135 -9.82 -23.72 -9.40
C PHE A 135 -9.02 -25.02 -9.48
N ARG A 136 -8.41 -25.25 -10.64
CA ARG A 136 -7.48 -26.36 -10.94
C ARG A 136 -6.26 -25.84 -11.68
N ILE A 137 -5.09 -26.35 -11.33
CA ILE A 137 -3.83 -26.03 -12.00
C ILE A 137 -3.43 -27.22 -12.87
N ASN A 138 -3.10 -26.96 -14.12
CA ASN A 138 -2.41 -27.88 -14.99
C ASN A 138 -0.97 -27.39 -15.17
N TYR A 139 -0.04 -27.96 -14.40
CA TYR A 139 1.36 -27.56 -14.40
C TYR A 139 2.06 -27.86 -15.74
N ALA A 140 1.71 -28.96 -16.40
CA ALA A 140 2.28 -29.33 -17.68
C ALA A 140 1.89 -28.34 -18.80
N ALA A 141 0.66 -27.83 -18.77
CA ALA A 141 0.19 -26.81 -19.70
C ALA A 141 0.49 -25.36 -19.24
N ALA A 142 0.92 -25.19 -17.99
CA ALA A 142 1.03 -23.90 -17.31
C ALA A 142 -0.30 -23.11 -17.31
N GLU A 143 -1.41 -23.80 -17.02
CA GLU A 143 -2.77 -23.23 -17.09
C GLU A 143 -3.54 -23.37 -15.78
N ILE A 144 -4.43 -22.41 -15.51
CA ILE A 144 -5.35 -22.42 -14.38
C ILE A 144 -6.76 -22.24 -14.91
N ARG A 145 -7.66 -23.14 -14.51
CA ARG A 145 -9.07 -23.14 -14.87
C ARG A 145 -9.94 -22.98 -13.64
N PHE A 146 -11.05 -22.26 -13.78
CA PHE A 146 -11.97 -21.93 -12.69
C PHE A 146 -13.31 -22.63 -12.88
N PHE A 147 -13.93 -23.03 -11.78
CA PHE A 147 -15.23 -23.70 -11.79
C PHE A 147 -16.06 -23.32 -10.57
N ARG A 148 -17.40 -23.44 -10.68
CA ARG A 148 -18.34 -23.21 -9.57
C ARG A 148 -19.31 -24.37 -9.47
N ASN A 149 -19.61 -24.78 -8.24
CA ASN A 149 -20.69 -25.73 -7.99
C ASN A 149 -21.99 -24.95 -7.75
N VAL A 150 -22.97 -25.11 -8.64
CA VAL A 150 -24.29 -24.46 -8.54
C VAL A 150 -25.37 -25.50 -8.30
N THR A 151 -26.43 -25.12 -7.59
CA THR A 151 -27.61 -25.98 -7.43
C THR A 151 -28.74 -25.40 -8.25
N THR A 152 -29.19 -26.12 -9.27
CA THR A 152 -30.32 -25.71 -10.12
C THR A 152 -31.40 -26.77 -9.99
N SER A 153 -32.60 -26.35 -9.53
CA SER A 153 -33.74 -27.25 -9.32
C SER A 153 -33.43 -28.45 -8.42
N GLY A 154 -32.66 -28.23 -7.35
CA GLY A 154 -32.25 -29.28 -6.40
C GLY A 154 -31.11 -30.19 -6.89
N ILE A 155 -30.64 -30.02 -8.13
CA ILE A 155 -29.53 -30.80 -8.69
C ILE A 155 -28.25 -29.98 -8.61
N ARG A 156 -27.24 -30.51 -7.92
CA ARG A 156 -25.89 -29.93 -7.88
C ARG A 156 -25.19 -30.19 -9.21
N ARG A 157 -24.78 -29.14 -9.90
CA ARG A 157 -24.03 -29.16 -11.16
C ARG A 157 -22.75 -28.37 -10.99
N ARG A 158 -21.72 -28.78 -11.73
CA ARG A 158 -20.48 -28.00 -11.82
C ARG A 158 -20.46 -27.23 -13.13
N LEU A 159 -20.29 -25.93 -13.04
CA LEU A 159 -19.98 -25.05 -14.16
C LEU A 159 -18.46 -24.98 -14.26
N GLU A 160 -17.89 -25.59 -15.29
CA GLU A 160 -16.46 -25.54 -15.60
C GLU A 160 -16.15 -24.29 -16.45
N ASP A 161 -14.88 -23.92 -16.51
CA ASP A 161 -14.32 -22.84 -17.35
C ASP A 161 -15.05 -21.49 -17.22
N ILE A 162 -15.34 -21.07 -15.98
CA ILE A 162 -16.03 -19.80 -15.71
C ILE A 162 -15.10 -18.60 -15.91
N LYS A 163 -15.64 -17.46 -16.39
CA LYS A 163 -14.96 -16.16 -16.29
C LYS A 163 -15.16 -15.61 -14.88
N ILE A 164 -14.05 -15.31 -14.22
CA ILE A 164 -14.01 -14.51 -12.99
C ILE A 164 -13.73 -13.04 -13.34
N SER A 165 -14.22 -12.11 -12.53
CA SER A 165 -14.02 -10.67 -12.68
C SER A 165 -12.56 -10.27 -12.44
N ARG A 166 -12.16 -9.08 -12.91
CA ARG A 166 -10.81 -8.54 -12.67
C ARG A 166 -10.46 -8.40 -11.18
N GLY A 167 -11.46 -8.10 -10.34
CA GLY A 167 -11.27 -8.06 -8.88
C GLY A 167 -10.97 -9.44 -8.30
N GLU A 168 -11.72 -10.45 -8.76
CA GLU A 168 -11.50 -11.85 -8.36
C GLU A 168 -10.16 -12.41 -8.85
N GLU A 169 -9.72 -12.03 -10.06
CA GLU A 169 -8.37 -12.35 -10.57
C GLU A 169 -7.29 -11.83 -9.64
N ASN A 170 -7.38 -10.55 -9.25
CA ASN A 170 -6.40 -9.93 -8.36
C ASN A 170 -6.39 -10.60 -6.97
N ILE A 171 -7.58 -10.93 -6.43
CA ILE A 171 -7.71 -11.66 -5.17
C ILE A 171 -7.10 -13.05 -5.28
N PHE A 172 -7.31 -13.76 -6.40
CA PHE A 172 -6.73 -15.06 -6.64
C PHE A 172 -5.19 -15.00 -6.64
N ILE A 173 -4.60 -14.09 -7.41
CA ILE A 173 -3.14 -13.91 -7.48
C ILE A 173 -2.57 -13.54 -6.10
N TRP A 174 -3.29 -12.71 -5.34
CA TRP A 174 -2.92 -12.38 -3.97
C TRP A 174 -2.97 -13.59 -3.03
N CYS A 175 -4.03 -14.40 -3.07
CA CYS A 175 -4.14 -15.62 -2.27
C CYS A 175 -3.07 -16.65 -2.65
N PHE A 176 -2.74 -16.74 -3.95
CA PHE A 176 -1.64 -17.57 -4.46
C PHE A 176 -0.29 -17.14 -3.87
N PHE A 177 -0.03 -15.83 -3.86
CA PHE A 177 1.17 -15.29 -3.22
C PHE A 177 1.21 -15.57 -1.70
N LEU A 178 0.07 -15.42 -1.00
CA LEU A 178 0.00 -15.71 0.43
C LEU A 178 0.32 -17.17 0.75
N ALA A 179 -0.12 -18.12 -0.09
CA ALA A 179 0.25 -19.54 0.05
C ALA A 179 1.77 -19.74 -0.13
N ILE A 180 2.38 -19.12 -1.14
CA ILE A 180 3.85 -19.16 -1.30
C ILE A 180 4.57 -18.51 -0.11
N LEU A 181 4.04 -17.41 0.42
CA LEU A 181 4.59 -16.77 1.61
C LEU A 181 4.49 -17.69 2.83
N GLN A 182 3.39 -18.43 2.97
CA GLN A 182 3.25 -19.45 4.00
C GLN A 182 4.29 -20.55 3.85
N LEU A 183 4.50 -21.08 2.64
CA LEU A 183 5.59 -22.02 2.37
C LEU A 183 6.95 -21.45 2.76
N ALA A 184 7.24 -20.20 2.40
CA ALA A 184 8.51 -19.55 2.75
C ALA A 184 8.71 -19.36 4.27
N ILE A 185 7.62 -19.19 5.04
CA ILE A 185 7.66 -19.12 6.51
C ILE A 185 7.97 -20.50 7.10
N GLU A 186 7.38 -21.54 6.54
CA GLU A 186 7.46 -22.93 7.01
C GLU A 186 8.68 -23.69 6.47
N ALA A 187 9.37 -23.15 5.46
CA ALA A 187 10.43 -23.83 4.74
C ALA A 187 11.64 -24.17 5.63
N ASP A 188 11.95 -25.46 5.71
CA ASP A 188 13.21 -25.96 6.23
C ASP A 188 14.31 -25.97 5.15
N LYS A 189 15.56 -26.07 5.59
CA LYS A 189 16.72 -26.09 4.68
C LYS A 189 16.60 -27.21 3.65
N GLY A 190 16.69 -26.86 2.36
CA GLY A 190 16.55 -27.75 1.22
C GLY A 190 15.12 -27.88 0.67
N GLN A 191 14.13 -27.29 1.34
CA GLN A 191 12.75 -27.22 0.83
C GLN A 191 12.57 -26.02 -0.12
N PRO A 192 11.53 -26.04 -0.99
CA PRO A 192 11.17 -24.90 -1.79
C PRO A 192 11.01 -23.63 -0.93
N TYR A 193 11.54 -22.52 -1.42
CA TYR A 193 11.53 -21.21 -0.77
C TYR A 193 12.38 -21.07 0.51
N ASP A 194 13.22 -22.04 0.89
CA ASP A 194 14.17 -21.92 2.02
C ASP A 194 15.19 -20.77 1.87
N TRP A 195 15.41 -20.33 0.63
CA TRP A 195 16.30 -19.24 0.26
C TRP A 195 15.75 -17.86 0.65
N VAL A 196 14.45 -17.75 0.93
CA VAL A 196 13.77 -16.49 1.20
C VAL A 196 14.21 -15.97 2.56
N LYS A 197 14.83 -14.78 2.56
CA LYS A 197 15.21 -14.04 3.79
C LYS A 197 14.40 -12.77 3.93
N TYR A 198 14.05 -12.17 2.80
CA TYR A 198 13.29 -10.96 2.70
C TYR A 198 12.00 -11.19 1.92
N VAL A 199 10.96 -10.46 2.30
CA VAL A 199 9.73 -10.35 1.55
C VAL A 199 9.47 -8.87 1.26
N TYR A 200 9.13 -8.54 0.02
CA TYR A 200 8.72 -7.18 -0.33
C TYR A 200 7.33 -7.20 -0.96
N ILE A 201 6.35 -6.58 -0.31
CA ILE A 201 4.97 -6.48 -0.79
C ILE A 201 4.71 -5.03 -1.18
N ASP A 202 4.41 -4.77 -2.45
CA ASP A 202 4.03 -3.46 -2.97
C ASP A 202 2.57 -3.46 -3.41
N ASP A 203 1.77 -2.57 -2.80
CA ASP A 203 0.36 -2.33 -3.13
C ASP A 203 -0.45 -3.62 -3.34
N PRO A 204 -0.60 -4.48 -2.30
CA PRO A 204 -1.22 -5.80 -2.45
C PRO A 204 -2.69 -5.75 -2.89
N ILE A 205 -3.32 -4.58 -2.82
CA ILE A 205 -4.75 -4.37 -3.07
C ILE A 205 -4.97 -3.00 -3.74
N SER A 206 -4.58 -2.88 -5.00
CA SER A 206 -4.68 -1.62 -5.74
C SER A 206 -6.11 -1.23 -6.17
N SER A 207 -7.11 -2.13 -6.01
CA SER A 207 -8.47 -1.92 -6.55
C SER A 207 -9.62 -2.59 -5.76
N LEU A 208 -9.43 -2.91 -4.47
CA LEU A 208 -10.49 -3.51 -3.63
C LEU A 208 -11.32 -2.46 -2.91
N ASP A 209 -12.55 -2.83 -2.51
CA ASP A 209 -13.36 -2.02 -1.60
C ASP A 209 -12.76 -1.96 -0.17
N GLU A 210 -13.28 -1.05 0.66
CA GLU A 210 -12.76 -0.82 2.01
C GLU A 210 -12.87 -2.05 2.94
N GLN A 211 -13.90 -2.89 2.77
CA GLN A 211 -14.12 -4.04 3.64
C GLN A 211 -13.13 -5.16 3.32
N ASN A 212 -12.96 -5.46 2.03
CA ASN A 212 -11.96 -6.39 1.54
C ASN A 212 -10.54 -5.93 1.88
N THR A 213 -10.30 -4.61 1.86
CA THR A 213 -9.02 -4.02 2.29
C THR A 213 -8.66 -4.37 3.74
N ILE A 214 -9.61 -4.27 4.67
CA ILE A 214 -9.37 -4.60 6.08
C ILE A 214 -9.12 -6.09 6.25
N ALA A 215 -9.93 -6.94 5.60
CA ALA A 215 -9.78 -8.40 5.68
C ALA A 215 -8.41 -8.85 5.16
N VAL A 216 -7.99 -8.34 4.00
CA VAL A 216 -6.67 -8.65 3.42
C VAL A 216 -5.53 -8.19 4.33
N ALA A 217 -5.62 -6.98 4.90
CA ALA A 217 -4.61 -6.49 5.85
C ALA A 217 -4.55 -7.34 7.13
N ALA A 218 -5.70 -7.70 7.70
CA ALA A 218 -5.78 -8.53 8.90
C ALA A 218 -5.25 -9.95 8.65
N GLY A 219 -5.58 -10.54 7.49
CA GLY A 219 -5.07 -11.84 7.06
C GLY A 219 -3.55 -11.84 6.90
N LEU A 220 -3.00 -10.84 6.20
CA LEU A 220 -1.55 -10.67 6.08
C LEU A 220 -0.88 -10.45 7.44
N GLY A 221 -1.45 -9.58 8.28
CA GLY A 221 -0.95 -9.31 9.63
C GLY A 221 -0.90 -10.58 10.48
N SER A 222 -1.91 -11.43 10.39
CA SER A 222 -1.98 -12.71 11.10
C SER A 222 -0.90 -13.68 10.63
N LEU A 223 -0.73 -13.83 9.31
CA LEU A 223 0.31 -14.68 8.72
C LEU A 223 1.72 -14.21 9.13
N LEU A 224 1.97 -12.90 9.07
CA LEU A 224 3.26 -12.32 9.42
C LEU A 224 3.57 -12.40 10.92
N LYS A 225 2.56 -12.50 11.78
CA LYS A 225 2.71 -12.58 13.24
C LYS A 225 2.98 -13.99 13.77
N ARG A 226 2.90 -15.03 12.95
CA ARG A 226 3.21 -16.39 13.39
C ARG A 226 4.59 -16.45 14.07
N GLU A 227 4.72 -17.29 15.09
CA GLU A 227 5.94 -17.37 15.90
C GLU A 227 7.14 -17.95 15.13
N ASP A 228 6.86 -18.86 14.20
CA ASP A 228 7.83 -19.50 13.32
C ASP A 228 8.36 -18.55 12.23
N ASN A 229 7.68 -17.43 11.96
CA ASN A 229 8.08 -16.49 10.92
C ASN A 229 9.38 -15.74 11.26
N LYS A 230 10.47 -16.14 10.62
CA LYS A 230 11.80 -15.50 10.73
C LYS A 230 12.09 -14.51 9.60
N LEU A 231 11.16 -14.33 8.66
CA LEU A 231 11.34 -13.50 7.48
C LEU A 231 11.31 -12.01 7.84
N LYS A 232 12.05 -11.21 7.06
CA LYS A 232 12.12 -9.76 7.20
C LYS A 232 11.33 -9.09 6.09
N VAL A 233 10.32 -8.29 6.44
CA VAL A 233 9.29 -7.89 5.47
C VAL A 233 9.24 -6.37 5.29
N VAL A 234 9.20 -5.94 4.03
CA VAL A 234 8.84 -4.57 3.65
C VAL A 234 7.44 -4.59 3.05
N VAL A 235 6.57 -3.70 3.51
CA VAL A 235 5.25 -3.49 2.92
C VAL A 235 5.15 -2.03 2.51
N SER A 236 5.01 -1.78 1.21
CA SER A 236 4.75 -0.44 0.68
C SER A 236 3.33 -0.34 0.15
N THR A 237 2.63 0.74 0.49
CA THR A 237 1.28 0.97 -0.02
C THR A 237 0.95 2.46 -0.23
N HIS A 238 0.05 2.75 -1.17
CA HIS A 238 -0.64 4.03 -1.25
C HIS A 238 -1.98 4.05 -0.49
N HIS A 239 -2.44 2.90 0.00
CA HIS A 239 -3.75 2.78 0.63
C HIS A 239 -3.66 3.06 2.14
N GLY A 240 -4.16 4.21 2.58
CA GLY A 240 -4.02 4.65 3.97
C GLY A 240 -4.67 3.73 5.02
N LEU A 241 -5.85 3.18 4.72
CA LEU A 241 -6.54 2.23 5.61
C LEU A 241 -5.70 0.96 5.81
N PHE A 242 -5.25 0.34 4.71
CA PHE A 242 -4.37 -0.82 4.74
C PHE A 242 -3.10 -0.55 5.56
N PHE A 243 -2.43 0.58 5.32
CA PHE A 243 -1.25 0.97 6.10
C PHE A 243 -1.56 1.02 7.60
N ASN A 244 -2.69 1.62 7.99
CA ASN A 244 -3.08 1.76 9.39
C ASN A 244 -3.46 0.43 10.05
N VAL A 245 -4.17 -0.44 9.34
CA VAL A 245 -4.45 -1.79 9.83
C VAL A 245 -3.13 -2.53 10.04
N MET A 246 -2.25 -2.59 9.03
CA MET A 246 -0.93 -3.23 9.17
C MET A 246 -0.07 -2.61 10.28
N PHE A 247 -0.11 -1.29 10.43
CA PHE A 247 0.59 -0.59 11.50
C PHE A 247 0.10 -1.06 12.87
N ASN A 248 -1.21 -1.26 13.07
CA ASN A 248 -1.74 -1.73 14.33
C ASN A 248 -1.53 -3.23 14.53
N GLU A 249 -1.74 -4.03 13.48
CA GLU A 249 -1.57 -5.47 13.50
C GLU A 249 -0.14 -5.87 13.89
N LEU A 250 0.87 -5.17 13.39
CA LEU A 250 2.29 -5.46 13.64
C LEU A 250 2.84 -4.73 14.89
N LYS A 251 2.03 -4.61 15.95
CA LYS A 251 2.44 -3.98 17.22
C LYS A 251 2.39 -4.99 18.36
N GLY A 252 3.26 -4.80 19.35
CA GLY A 252 3.30 -5.64 20.54
C GLY A 252 3.90 -7.00 20.25
N LYS A 253 3.43 -8.03 20.97
CA LYS A 253 3.95 -9.39 20.87
C LYS A 253 3.34 -10.15 19.70
N ARG A 254 4.08 -11.13 19.19
CA ARG A 254 3.58 -12.08 18.17
C ARG A 254 2.44 -12.96 18.68
N SER A 255 2.51 -13.35 19.95
CA SER A 255 1.50 -14.12 20.68
C SER A 255 1.46 -13.63 22.14
N PRO A 256 0.41 -13.97 22.92
CA PRO A 256 0.38 -13.69 24.36
C PRO A 256 1.59 -14.27 25.13
N GLU A 257 2.10 -15.42 24.67
CA GLU A 257 3.19 -16.20 25.26
C GLU A 257 4.58 -15.70 24.85
N SER A 258 4.69 -15.01 23.72
CA SER A 258 5.96 -14.48 23.23
C SER A 258 6.54 -13.43 24.19
N ASN A 259 7.84 -13.53 24.45
CA ASN A 259 8.57 -12.58 25.29
C ASN A 259 9.25 -11.45 24.52
N VAL A 260 9.10 -11.43 23.19
CA VAL A 260 9.76 -10.46 22.31
C VAL A 260 8.72 -9.66 21.55
N ASP A 261 8.74 -8.34 21.72
CA ASP A 261 7.93 -7.44 20.93
C ASP A 261 8.40 -7.38 19.47
N ILE A 262 7.43 -7.30 18.58
CA ILE A 262 7.61 -7.04 17.16
C ILE A 262 8.35 -5.70 17.00
N LYS A 263 9.47 -5.72 16.28
CA LYS A 263 10.22 -4.50 15.96
C LYS A 263 9.84 -4.04 14.57
N LYS A 264 9.33 -2.82 14.44
CA LYS A 264 8.98 -2.24 13.14
C LYS A 264 9.47 -0.81 12.97
N LYS A 265 9.63 -0.43 11.69
CA LYS A 265 9.72 0.96 11.26
C LYS A 265 8.55 1.32 10.37
N ALA A 266 8.10 2.56 10.48
CA ALA A 266 7.03 3.11 9.67
C ALA A 266 7.51 4.41 9.03
N TYR A 267 7.33 4.52 7.72
CA TYR A 267 7.84 5.62 6.93
C TYR A 267 6.77 6.21 6.02
N ILE A 268 6.86 7.52 5.78
CA ILE A 268 6.24 8.18 4.64
C ILE A 268 7.32 8.48 3.61
N LEU A 269 7.10 8.03 2.38
CA LEU A 269 7.99 8.27 1.26
C LEU A 269 7.39 9.30 0.31
N HIS A 270 8.11 10.41 0.14
CA HIS A 270 7.75 11.48 -0.78
C HIS A 270 8.76 11.57 -1.91
N ARG A 271 8.26 12.00 -3.08
CA ARG A 271 9.08 12.47 -4.19
C ARG A 271 8.62 13.88 -4.56
N LEU A 272 9.52 14.85 -4.45
CA LEU A 272 9.24 16.20 -4.94
C LEU A 272 9.22 16.16 -6.47
N ASN A 273 8.16 16.72 -7.07
CA ASN A 273 7.99 16.75 -8.53
C ASN A 273 9.25 17.31 -9.20
N GLU A 274 9.67 16.68 -10.30
CA GLU A 274 10.85 17.02 -11.13
C GLU A 274 12.23 16.78 -10.47
N ALA A 275 12.30 16.55 -9.16
CA ALA A 275 13.56 16.22 -8.50
C ALA A 275 13.89 14.71 -8.58
N GLN A 276 15.16 14.40 -8.81
CA GLN A 276 15.76 13.06 -8.63
C GLN A 276 15.92 12.66 -7.15
N THR A 277 15.29 13.38 -6.22
CA THR A 277 15.47 13.20 -4.77
C THR A 277 14.22 12.67 -4.10
N TYR A 278 14.41 11.65 -3.28
CA TYR A 278 13.38 11.06 -2.44
C TYR A 278 13.53 11.52 -0.99
N THR A 279 12.42 11.70 -0.30
CA THR A 279 12.40 12.09 1.11
C THR A 279 11.69 11.00 1.89
N LEU A 280 12.35 10.46 2.92
CA LEU A 280 11.82 9.44 3.81
C LEU A 280 11.63 10.04 5.20
N GLU A 281 10.40 10.06 5.68
CA GLU A 281 10.03 10.55 7.01
C GLU A 281 9.69 9.38 7.94
N ASP A 282 10.39 9.27 9.08
CA ASP A 282 10.07 8.30 10.13
C ASP A 282 8.86 8.77 10.93
N THR A 283 7.74 8.05 10.84
CA THR A 283 6.49 8.39 11.54
C THR A 283 6.50 7.98 13.01
N SER A 284 7.56 7.31 13.47
CA SER A 284 7.67 6.77 14.83
C SER A 284 6.49 5.84 15.20
N GLU A 285 6.09 5.80 16.48
CA GLU A 285 4.99 4.98 16.99
C GLU A 285 3.59 5.57 16.73
N SER A 286 3.49 6.65 15.95
CA SER A 286 2.20 7.25 15.63
C SER A 286 1.61 6.59 14.38
N PRO A 287 0.33 6.13 14.43
CA PRO A 287 -0.40 5.75 13.24
C PRO A 287 -0.38 6.87 12.21
N PHE A 288 -0.36 6.47 10.95
CA PHE A 288 -0.39 7.40 9.82
C PHE A 288 -1.77 8.01 9.68
N LEU A 289 -1.86 9.33 9.80
CA LEU A 289 -3.09 10.04 9.48
C LEU A 289 -3.11 10.30 7.98
N HIS A 290 -3.64 9.36 7.19
CA HIS A 290 -3.79 9.47 5.73
C HIS A 290 -4.37 10.81 5.27
N HIS A 291 -5.30 11.38 6.05
CA HIS A 291 -5.86 12.69 5.77
C HIS A 291 -4.82 13.81 5.79
N VAL A 292 -3.80 13.72 6.65
CA VAL A 292 -2.73 14.72 6.76
C VAL A 292 -1.81 14.68 5.53
N ALA A 293 -1.37 13.50 5.11
CA ALA A 293 -0.54 13.37 3.90
C ALA A 293 -1.31 13.75 2.62
N ALA A 294 -2.58 13.36 2.51
CA ALA A 294 -3.43 13.81 1.42
C ALA A 294 -3.57 15.34 1.43
N LEU A 295 -3.73 15.98 2.60
CA LEU A 295 -3.73 17.45 2.69
C LEU A 295 -2.39 18.09 2.28
N GLU A 296 -1.26 17.45 2.56
CA GLU A 296 0.06 17.90 2.09
C GLU A 296 0.18 17.83 0.57
N GLU A 297 -0.26 16.73 -0.04
CA GLU A 297 -0.33 16.59 -1.50
C GLU A 297 -1.22 17.67 -2.11
N LEU A 298 -2.44 17.86 -1.58
CA LEU A 298 -3.37 18.90 -2.04
C LEU A 298 -2.74 20.30 -1.94
N ARG A 299 -1.98 20.56 -0.87
CA ARG A 299 -1.24 21.83 -0.70
C ARG A 299 -0.11 21.97 -1.72
N ALA A 300 0.62 20.90 -2.01
CA ALA A 300 1.69 20.92 -3.01
C ALA A 300 1.15 21.15 -4.43
N VAL A 301 0.03 20.51 -4.80
CA VAL A 301 -0.59 20.72 -6.13
C VAL A 301 -1.32 22.05 -6.25
N ALA A 302 -1.87 22.57 -5.15
CA ALA A 302 -2.40 23.93 -5.10
C ALA A 302 -1.32 24.97 -5.45
N LYS A 303 -0.09 24.78 -4.94
CA LYS A 303 1.07 25.62 -5.25
C LYS A 303 1.57 25.43 -6.70
N SER A 304 1.75 24.19 -7.14
CA SER A 304 2.30 23.93 -8.48
C SER A 304 1.30 24.14 -9.63
N GLY A 305 -0.01 24.17 -9.35
CA GLY A 305 -1.06 24.35 -10.35
C GLY A 305 -1.38 23.10 -11.18
N LYS A 306 -0.69 21.98 -10.94
CA LYS A 306 -0.94 20.65 -11.54
C LYS A 306 -2.15 19.95 -10.88
N ILE A 307 -3.27 20.68 -10.78
CA ILE A 307 -4.51 20.19 -10.18
C ILE A 307 -5.27 19.36 -11.23
N SER A 308 -5.68 18.16 -10.81
CA SER A 308 -6.42 17.17 -11.60
C SER A 308 -7.72 16.78 -10.88
N GLN A 309 -8.60 16.06 -11.58
CA GLN A 309 -9.91 15.61 -11.06
C GLN A 309 -9.77 14.79 -9.76
N TYR A 310 -8.74 13.95 -9.69
CA TYR A 310 -8.37 13.19 -8.49
C TYR A 310 -8.24 14.08 -7.23
N HIS A 311 -7.69 15.28 -7.37
CA HIS A 311 -7.49 16.18 -6.24
C HIS A 311 -8.79 16.76 -5.70
N PHE A 312 -9.78 17.04 -6.58
CA PHE A 312 -11.12 17.46 -6.13
C PHE A 312 -11.81 16.36 -5.33
N ASN A 313 -11.74 15.11 -5.82
CA ASN A 313 -12.29 13.94 -5.14
C ASN A 313 -11.61 13.74 -3.77
N SER A 314 -10.29 13.89 -3.72
CA SER A 314 -9.51 13.76 -2.48
C SER A 314 -9.86 14.83 -1.45
N LEU A 315 -9.96 16.10 -1.86
CA LEU A 315 -10.37 17.21 -0.99
C LEU A 315 -11.78 16.98 -0.44
N ARG A 316 -12.72 16.55 -1.28
CA ARG A 316 -14.09 16.23 -0.87
C ARG A 316 -14.13 15.11 0.16
N SER A 317 -13.42 14.00 -0.07
CA SER A 317 -13.35 12.87 0.88
C SER A 317 -12.82 13.29 2.26
N ILE A 318 -11.83 14.18 2.30
CA ILE A 318 -11.30 14.71 3.57
C ILE A 318 -12.35 15.56 4.29
N LEU A 319 -13.08 16.40 3.56
CA LEU A 319 -14.16 17.23 4.13
C LEU A 319 -15.33 16.37 4.65
N GLU A 320 -15.68 15.28 3.96
CA GLU A 320 -16.69 14.33 4.42
C GLU A 320 -16.27 13.68 5.73
N LYS A 321 -15.05 13.14 5.79
CA LYS A 321 -14.51 12.51 7.01
C LYS A 321 -14.40 13.50 8.16
N THR A 322 -14.06 14.76 7.86
CA THR A 322 -14.03 15.84 8.86
C THR A 322 -15.43 16.19 9.37
N ALA A 323 -16.44 16.26 8.49
CA ALA A 323 -17.83 16.48 8.89
C ALA A 323 -18.35 15.34 9.78
N ILE A 324 -18.07 14.09 9.40
CA ILE A 324 -18.42 12.89 10.16
C ILE A 324 -17.76 12.90 11.54
N PHE A 325 -16.49 13.31 11.63
CA PHE A 325 -15.79 13.46 12.90
C PHE A 325 -16.49 14.45 13.85
N PHE A 326 -17.16 15.48 13.32
CA PHE A 326 -17.98 16.42 14.09
C PHE A 326 -19.43 15.94 14.31
N GLY A 327 -19.76 14.68 13.98
CA GLY A 327 -21.11 14.14 14.10
C GLY A 327 -22.10 14.74 13.10
N ARG A 328 -21.64 15.23 11.95
CA ARG A 328 -22.45 15.81 10.87
C ARG A 328 -22.28 15.00 9.58
N GLN A 329 -23.28 15.06 8.69
CA GLN A 329 -23.27 14.26 7.45
C GLN A 329 -22.87 15.04 6.19
N HIS A 330 -22.73 16.38 6.26
CA HIS A 330 -22.60 17.21 5.07
C HIS A 330 -21.30 18.02 5.05
N ILE A 331 -20.56 18.01 3.93
CA ILE A 331 -19.26 18.72 3.79
C ILE A 331 -19.34 20.22 4.08
N SER A 332 -20.52 20.82 3.92
CA SER A 332 -20.74 22.24 4.21
C SER A 332 -20.52 22.58 5.69
N THR A 333 -20.57 21.60 6.60
CA THR A 333 -20.20 21.75 8.01
C THR A 333 -18.77 22.28 8.16
N CYS A 334 -17.86 21.87 7.28
CA CYS A 334 -16.47 22.34 7.30
C CYS A 334 -16.33 23.86 7.03
N PHE A 335 -17.40 24.52 6.60
CA PHE A 335 -17.42 25.93 6.21
C PHE A 335 -18.51 26.75 6.95
N GLU A 336 -19.00 26.27 8.09
CA GLU A 336 -20.04 26.98 8.87
C GLU A 336 -19.64 28.39 9.30
N GLY A 337 -20.52 29.37 9.12
CA GLY A 337 -20.22 30.78 9.43
C GLY A 337 -19.39 31.50 8.36
N LEU A 338 -19.09 30.86 7.22
CA LEU A 338 -18.42 31.52 6.09
C LEU A 338 -19.43 31.96 5.02
N PRO A 339 -19.30 33.17 4.44
CA PRO A 339 -20.22 33.68 3.43
C PRO A 339 -20.38 32.77 2.20
N LYS A 340 -19.29 32.11 1.79
CA LYS A 340 -19.23 31.23 0.61
C LYS A 340 -19.56 29.76 0.89
N LYS A 341 -20.07 29.40 2.09
CA LYS A 341 -20.37 28.00 2.49
C LYS A 341 -21.12 27.21 1.42
N ALA A 342 -22.26 27.76 0.95
CA ALA A 342 -23.12 27.09 -0.02
C ALA A 342 -22.41 26.93 -1.38
N LEU A 343 -21.65 27.94 -1.80
CA LEU A 343 -20.89 27.92 -3.05
C LEU A 343 -19.80 26.84 -3.02
N TYR A 344 -19.03 26.74 -1.93
CA TYR A 344 -17.97 25.73 -1.80
C TYR A 344 -18.53 24.30 -1.83
N ALA A 345 -19.59 24.04 -1.07
CA ALA A 345 -20.21 22.72 -1.04
C ALA A 345 -20.80 22.35 -2.40
N ARG A 346 -21.52 23.27 -3.07
CA ARG A 346 -22.09 23.01 -4.40
C ARG A 346 -21.00 22.79 -5.45
N PHE A 347 -19.95 23.62 -5.44
CA PHE A 347 -18.84 23.47 -6.36
C PHE A 347 -18.13 22.13 -6.20
N LEU A 348 -17.80 21.73 -4.97
CA LEU A 348 -17.22 20.41 -4.71
C LEU A 348 -18.18 19.31 -5.13
N ASN A 349 -19.48 19.41 -4.84
CA ASN A 349 -20.46 18.42 -5.27
C ASN A 349 -20.46 18.24 -6.78
N VAL A 350 -20.52 19.32 -7.56
CA VAL A 350 -20.47 19.25 -9.03
C VAL A 350 -19.16 18.65 -9.50
N ARG A 351 -18.03 19.17 -9.02
CA ARG A 351 -16.73 18.73 -9.52
C ARG A 351 -16.38 17.31 -9.08
N SER A 352 -16.79 16.85 -7.91
CA SER A 352 -16.45 15.50 -7.42
C SER A 352 -17.46 14.40 -7.73
N HIS A 353 -18.69 14.75 -8.13
CA HIS A 353 -19.70 13.81 -8.64
C HIS A 353 -19.72 13.70 -10.17
N ALA A 354 -18.67 14.13 -10.89
CA ALA A 354 -18.40 13.65 -12.24
C ALA A 354 -18.08 12.14 -12.17
N LYS A 355 -19.11 11.34 -11.88
CA LYS A 355 -19.10 9.91 -11.67
C LYS A 355 -19.20 9.27 -13.06
N TYR A 356 -18.18 8.47 -13.42
CA TYR A 356 -18.24 7.39 -14.40
C TYR A 356 -18.34 7.71 -15.90
N SER A 357 -17.88 8.87 -16.39
CA SER A 357 -17.53 8.99 -17.81
C SER A 357 -16.01 9.07 -17.96
N VAL A 358 -15.39 7.93 -18.22
CA VAL A 358 -14.00 7.84 -18.69
C VAL A 358 -13.83 8.59 -20.03
N PHE A 359 -14.94 8.97 -20.68
CA PHE A 359 -14.96 9.53 -22.03
C PHE A 359 -15.32 11.03 -22.11
N GLU A 360 -15.64 11.69 -21.00
CA GLU A 360 -15.86 13.14 -20.99
C GLU A 360 -15.20 13.80 -19.78
N SER A 361 -13.88 13.96 -19.82
CA SER A 361 -13.23 14.92 -18.93
C SER A 361 -13.43 16.32 -19.50
N GLU A 362 -14.41 17.07 -18.99
CA GLU A 362 -14.36 18.52 -19.13
C GLU A 362 -12.97 19.01 -18.69
N SER A 363 -12.31 19.78 -19.56
CA SER A 363 -10.99 20.32 -19.23
C SER A 363 -11.07 21.18 -17.97
N ILE A 364 -10.19 20.92 -16.99
CA ILE A 364 -10.15 21.67 -15.73
C ILE A 364 -9.72 23.10 -16.03
N THR A 365 -10.64 24.04 -15.85
CA THR A 365 -10.42 25.45 -16.20
C THR A 365 -9.56 26.17 -15.16
N ALA A 366 -9.03 27.34 -15.52
CA ALA A 366 -8.33 28.21 -14.57
C ALA A 366 -9.21 28.61 -13.38
N THR A 367 -10.51 28.79 -13.62
CA THR A 367 -11.52 29.12 -12.60
C THR A 367 -11.68 27.98 -11.59
N ASP A 368 -11.73 26.73 -12.06
CA ASP A 368 -11.81 25.56 -11.19
C ASP A 368 -10.59 25.45 -10.27
N LYS A 369 -9.40 25.64 -10.84
CA LYS A 369 -8.14 25.64 -10.08
C LYS A 369 -8.12 26.74 -9.02
N LYS A 370 -8.67 27.93 -9.33
CA LYS A 370 -8.78 29.03 -8.37
C LYS A 370 -9.71 28.67 -7.21
N MET A 371 -10.88 28.11 -7.51
CA MET A 371 -11.85 27.69 -6.50
C MET A 371 -11.30 26.57 -5.62
N PHE A 372 -10.61 25.58 -6.20
CA PHE A 372 -9.93 24.53 -5.46
C PHE A 372 -8.95 25.09 -4.41
N ARG A 373 -8.08 26.03 -4.83
CA ARG A 373 -7.10 26.68 -3.93
C ARG A 373 -7.79 27.46 -2.81
N GLU A 374 -8.86 28.19 -3.14
CA GLU A 374 -9.63 28.96 -2.16
C GLU A 374 -10.24 28.04 -1.09
N ILE A 375 -10.93 26.97 -1.50
CA ILE A 375 -11.55 26.00 -0.61
C ILE A 375 -10.51 25.34 0.30
N LEU A 376 -9.41 24.86 -0.27
CA LEU A 376 -8.34 24.22 0.50
C LEU A 376 -7.72 25.19 1.51
N HIS A 377 -7.45 26.43 1.12
CA HIS A 377 -6.89 27.45 1.99
C HIS A 377 -7.83 27.78 3.16
N VAL A 378 -9.11 27.99 2.87
CA VAL A 378 -10.14 28.23 3.89
C VAL A 378 -10.22 27.06 4.88
N PHE A 379 -10.23 25.83 4.36
CA PHE A 379 -10.29 24.63 5.19
C PHE A 379 -9.06 24.50 6.12
N LEU A 380 -7.85 24.68 5.58
CA LEU A 380 -6.60 24.60 6.35
C LEU A 380 -6.42 25.73 7.37
N ASN A 381 -6.96 26.92 7.10
CA ASN A 381 -6.92 28.02 8.08
C ASN A 381 -7.91 27.81 9.23
N ARG A 382 -9.03 27.14 8.97
CA ARG A 382 -10.05 26.87 9.99
C ARG A 382 -9.63 25.74 10.94
N TYR A 383 -8.99 24.69 10.40
CA TYR A 383 -8.64 23.50 11.16
C TYR A 383 -7.12 23.33 11.23
N ALA A 384 -6.58 23.35 12.45
CA ALA A 384 -5.14 23.29 12.70
C ALA A 384 -4.56 21.88 12.48
N PHE A 385 -4.37 21.48 11.24
CA PHE A 385 -3.64 20.25 10.90
C PHE A 385 -2.13 20.44 11.10
N ARG A 386 -1.47 19.47 11.74
CA ARG A 386 0.00 19.41 11.77
C ARG A 386 0.52 18.87 10.43
N LEU A 387 0.64 19.77 9.46
CA LEU A 387 1.27 19.48 8.17
C LEU A 387 2.78 19.62 8.31
N THR A 388 3.54 18.62 7.89
CA THR A 388 5.00 18.70 7.87
C THR A 388 5.42 19.76 6.86
N ALA A 389 6.31 20.64 7.29
CA ALA A 389 6.82 21.70 6.44
C ALA A 389 7.85 21.10 5.48
N VAL A 390 7.40 20.47 4.40
CA VAL A 390 8.27 20.28 3.24
C VAL A 390 8.50 21.66 2.62
N ALA A 391 9.60 22.28 3.05
CA ALA A 391 10.14 23.59 2.70
C ALA A 391 9.44 24.84 3.30
N GLY A 392 10.19 25.50 4.19
CA GLY A 392 10.22 26.96 4.38
C GLY A 392 8.87 27.67 4.58
N SER A 393 8.40 27.73 5.82
CA SER A 393 7.57 28.85 6.26
C SER A 393 7.84 29.12 7.74
N GLN A 394 8.20 30.37 8.05
CA GLN A 394 8.39 30.87 9.40
C GLN A 394 7.12 30.62 10.22
N LYS A 395 7.30 30.28 11.50
CA LYS A 395 6.21 30.20 12.47
C LYS A 395 5.42 31.53 12.44
N PRO A 396 4.09 31.52 12.40
CA PRO A 396 3.35 32.72 12.77
C PRO A 396 3.61 32.98 14.25
N THR A 397 4.19 34.13 14.54
CA THR A 397 4.33 34.68 15.89
C THR A 397 2.92 34.92 16.43
N VAL A 398 2.50 34.14 17.42
CA VAL A 398 1.26 34.40 18.14
C VAL A 398 1.51 35.63 19.01
N ALA A 399 0.88 36.75 18.67
CA ALA A 399 0.86 37.93 19.54
C ALA A 399 0.03 37.59 20.81
N PRO A 400 0.46 38.02 22.01
CA PRO A 400 -0.31 37.81 23.22
C PRO A 400 -1.65 38.56 23.14
N LEU A 401 -2.72 37.95 23.64
CA LEU A 401 -4.00 38.61 23.86
C LEU A 401 -3.79 39.84 24.76
N PRO A 402 -4.35 41.02 24.41
CA PRO A 402 -4.35 42.15 25.33
C PRO A 402 -5.20 41.80 26.56
N ALA A 403 -4.66 42.12 27.74
CA ALA A 403 -5.35 41.99 29.00
C ALA A 403 -6.64 42.83 28.97
N THR A 404 -7.70 42.21 29.49
CA THR A 404 -9.01 42.80 29.73
C THR A 404 -8.93 44.09 30.55
N VAL A 405 -9.82 45.04 30.23
CA VAL A 405 -10.40 45.97 31.19
C VAL A 405 -11.91 45.77 31.18
#